data_AF-A0A355U1S0-F1
#
_entry.id   AF-A0A355U1S0-F1
#
_cell.length_a   1.000
_cell.length_b   1.000
_cell.length_c   1.000
_cell.angle_alpha   90.00
_cell.angle_beta   90.00
_cell.angle_gamma   90.00
#
_symmetry.space_group_name_H-M   'P 1'
#
loop_
_entity.id
_entity.type
_entity.pdbx_description
1 polymer ?
#
loop_
_entity_poly.entity_id
_entity_poly.type
_entity_poly.pdbx_seq_one_letter_code
_entity_poly.pdbx_strand_id
1 'polypeptide(L)'
;MVILRDVGGPSFSLSIILRNIIRTFRNTAKRINSDEVISNNMMFSAGFPCRVIDGVNVGSLAKDSFKSIADVSEKFAFRFENAGYCLNYNIFTTSVEPIYEGKVKTLGECLDCDNVPEYCYNVDYEKFKYLKGAKHIERTAKNGHNYFYSEGPIAFPDYLDKPGRTMLTSEGTVNRSSHYILDPISDRYRILTPIECERLDEFPDDWTNTGMSPKRRYFIAGNALVCGLIETMGEEISKIIDRE
;
A
#
# COMPACT_ATOMS: atom_id res chain seq x y z
N MET A 1 -2.91 5.75 -9.74
CA MET A 1 -4.08 6.41 -10.39
C MET A 1 -5.27 6.39 -9.43
N VAL A 2 -5.64 7.52 -8.85
CA VAL A 2 -6.85 7.62 -8.02
C VAL A 2 -8.01 8.12 -8.88
N ILE A 3 -9.05 7.30 -8.99
CA ILE A 3 -10.28 7.68 -9.68
C ILE A 3 -11.25 8.19 -8.60
N LEU A 4 -11.32 9.51 -8.43
CA LEU A 4 -12.35 10.13 -7.59
C LEU A 4 -13.68 10.06 -8.34
N ARG A 5 -14.53 9.08 -8.01
CA ARG A 5 -15.93 9.03 -8.45
C ARG A 5 -16.81 9.47 -7.29
N ASP A 6 -17.69 10.43 -7.55
CA ASP A 6 -18.86 10.68 -6.71
C ASP A 6 -19.82 9.49 -6.88
N VAL A 7 -19.69 8.49 -6.01
CA VAL A 7 -20.64 7.38 -5.87
C VAL A 7 -21.59 7.79 -4.75
N GLY A 8 -22.75 8.33 -5.13
CA GLY A 8 -23.75 8.88 -4.21
C GLY A 8 -24.21 7.89 -3.14
N GLY A 9 -23.49 7.87 -2.02
CA GLY A 9 -23.83 7.16 -0.79
C GLY A 9 -24.51 8.07 0.25
N PRO A 10 -25.08 7.50 1.34
CA PRO A 10 -26.08 8.17 2.18
C PRO A 10 -25.52 9.21 3.16
N SER A 11 -24.20 9.39 3.26
CA SER A 11 -23.60 10.36 4.16
C SER A 11 -23.50 11.73 3.47
N PHE A 12 -24.50 12.57 3.71
CA PHE A 12 -24.61 13.92 3.15
C PHE A 12 -23.30 14.73 3.29
N SER A 13 -22.62 14.62 4.44
CA SER A 13 -21.33 15.27 4.72
C SER A 13 -20.17 14.77 3.83
N LEU A 14 -20.01 13.44 3.67
CA LEU A 14 -18.93 12.86 2.85
C LEU A 14 -19.09 13.21 1.37
N SER A 15 -20.34 13.25 0.90
CA SER A 15 -20.68 13.65 -0.48
C SER A 15 -20.36 15.11 -0.77
N ILE A 16 -20.40 16.00 0.24
CA ILE A 16 -20.06 17.42 0.10
C ILE A 16 -18.55 17.56 0.01
N ILE A 17 -17.81 16.96 0.95
CA ILE A 17 -16.34 16.97 0.97
C ILE A 17 -15.77 16.46 -0.36
N LEU A 18 -16.28 15.33 -0.86
CA LEU A 18 -15.80 14.76 -2.12
C LEU A 18 -16.11 15.66 -3.32
N ARG A 19 -17.31 16.24 -3.38
CA ARG A 19 -17.69 17.20 -4.44
C ARG A 19 -16.81 18.44 -4.43
N ASN A 20 -16.46 18.90 -3.25
CA ASN A 20 -15.62 20.06 -3.00
C ASN A 20 -14.17 19.81 -3.44
N ILE A 21 -13.57 18.69 -3.03
CA ILE A 21 -12.25 18.24 -3.50
C ILE A 21 -12.22 18.17 -5.03
N ILE A 22 -13.24 17.56 -5.65
CA ILE A 22 -13.33 17.44 -7.11
C ILE A 22 -13.46 18.82 -7.77
N ARG A 23 -14.23 19.75 -7.19
CA ARG A 23 -14.40 21.12 -7.70
C ARG A 23 -13.08 21.88 -7.66
N THR A 24 -12.39 21.86 -6.53
CA THR A 24 -11.08 22.51 -6.36
C THR A 24 -10.07 21.94 -7.33
N PHE A 25 -9.97 20.61 -7.42
CA PHE A 25 -9.11 19.94 -8.39
C PHE A 25 -9.41 20.34 -9.84
N ARG A 26 -10.70 20.35 -10.24
CA ARG A 26 -11.13 20.79 -11.58
C ARG A 26 -10.73 22.22 -11.90
N ASN A 27 -10.81 23.12 -10.93
CA ASN A 27 -10.43 24.51 -11.14
C ASN A 27 -8.92 24.66 -11.31
N THR A 28 -8.14 23.92 -10.52
CA THR A 28 -6.67 23.92 -10.62
C THR A 28 -6.19 23.30 -11.93
N ALA A 29 -6.72 22.12 -12.30
CA ALA A 29 -6.34 21.41 -13.52
C ALA A 29 -6.70 22.15 -14.83
N LYS A 30 -7.56 23.17 -14.78
CA LYS A 30 -7.86 24.04 -15.93
C LYS A 30 -6.86 25.19 -16.13
N ARG A 31 -6.10 25.54 -15.09
CA ARG A 31 -5.27 26.75 -15.04
C ARG A 31 -3.77 26.45 -15.16
N ILE A 32 -3.39 25.20 -14.99
CA ILE A 32 -2.02 24.75 -14.79
C ILE A 32 -1.72 23.60 -15.75
N ASN A 33 -0.46 23.46 -16.16
CA ASN A 33 -0.01 22.35 -16.99
C ASN A 33 -0.15 21.01 -16.25
N SER A 34 -0.34 19.93 -17.01
CA SER A 34 -0.67 18.61 -16.44
C SER A 34 0.45 18.01 -15.58
N ASP A 35 1.71 18.32 -15.89
CA ASP A 35 2.89 17.94 -15.11
C ASP A 35 2.89 18.60 -13.73
N GLU A 36 2.68 19.92 -13.68
CA GLU A 36 2.64 20.70 -12.45
C GLU A 36 1.42 20.32 -11.59
N VAL A 37 0.28 19.99 -12.22
CA VAL A 37 -0.87 19.42 -11.51
C VAL A 37 -0.49 18.12 -10.80
N ILE A 38 0.25 17.22 -11.48
CA ILE A 38 0.67 15.93 -10.94
C ILE A 38 1.70 16.08 -9.81
N SER A 39 2.67 17.00 -9.94
CA SER A 39 3.75 17.14 -8.96
C SER A 39 3.40 18.01 -7.75
N ASN A 40 2.52 19.00 -7.89
CA ASN A 40 2.34 20.03 -6.85
C ASN A 40 0.90 20.31 -6.44
N ASN A 41 -0.11 19.82 -7.18
CA ASN A 41 -1.50 20.21 -6.93
C ASN A 41 -2.48 19.05 -6.79
N MET A 42 -1.97 17.83 -6.58
CA MET A 42 -2.78 16.71 -6.12
C MET A 42 -2.74 16.61 -4.59
N MET A 43 -3.82 16.08 -4.02
CA MET A 43 -3.90 15.72 -2.60
C MET A 43 -2.70 14.88 -2.15
N PHE A 44 -2.29 13.90 -2.99
CA PHE A 44 -1.12 13.07 -2.70
C PHE A 44 0.20 13.79 -2.90
N SER A 45 0.34 14.60 -3.95
CA SER A 45 1.63 15.24 -4.24
C SER A 45 1.95 16.38 -3.25
N ALA A 46 0.92 16.94 -2.60
CA ALA A 46 1.08 17.90 -1.52
C ALA A 46 1.62 17.26 -0.22
N GLY A 47 1.10 16.09 0.17
CA GLY A 47 1.58 15.35 1.35
C GLY A 47 2.81 14.47 1.08
N PHE A 48 3.00 14.07 -0.18
CA PHE A 48 4.08 13.20 -0.64
C PHE A 48 4.76 13.82 -1.86
N PRO A 49 5.70 14.76 -1.65
CA PRO A 49 6.38 15.46 -2.74
C PRO A 49 7.05 14.50 -3.72
N CYS A 50 6.95 14.82 -5.02
CA CYS A 50 7.53 14.00 -6.08
C CYS A 50 8.07 14.87 -7.22
N ARG A 51 8.98 14.30 -8.02
CA ARG A 51 9.54 14.91 -9.23
C ARG A 51 9.06 14.14 -10.45
N VAL A 52 8.58 14.85 -11.47
CA VAL A 52 8.29 14.27 -12.78
C VAL A 52 9.59 13.95 -13.51
N ILE A 53 9.72 12.71 -13.99
CA ILE A 53 10.92 12.25 -14.70
C ILE A 53 10.74 12.14 -16.21
N ASP A 54 9.50 11.99 -16.69
CA ASP A 54 9.17 11.86 -18.11
C ASP A 54 8.07 12.85 -18.55
N GLY A 55 7.88 12.97 -19.87
CA GLY A 55 6.75 13.71 -20.44
C GLY A 55 5.40 13.13 -20.04
N VAL A 56 4.36 13.97 -20.01
CA VAL A 56 3.00 13.52 -19.68
C VAL A 56 2.39 12.76 -20.85
N ASN A 57 2.05 11.50 -20.62
CA ASN A 57 1.27 10.68 -21.53
C ASN A 57 -0.23 11.00 -21.37
N VAL A 58 -0.90 11.25 -22.50
CA VAL A 58 -2.32 11.62 -22.53
C VAL A 58 -3.13 10.54 -23.24
N GLY A 59 -4.17 10.05 -22.58
CA GLY A 59 -5.12 9.08 -23.12
C GLY A 59 -6.55 9.60 -23.04
N SER A 60 -7.49 8.91 -23.70
CA SER A 60 -8.91 9.27 -23.67
C SER A 60 -9.80 8.04 -23.47
N LEU A 61 -10.84 8.21 -22.68
CA LEU A 61 -11.95 7.28 -22.45
C LEU A 61 -13.28 7.88 -22.92
N ALA A 62 -13.23 8.85 -23.85
CA ALA A 62 -14.42 9.55 -24.32
C ALA A 62 -15.46 8.57 -24.89
N LYS A 63 -16.74 8.90 -24.71
CA LYS A 63 -17.87 8.07 -25.18
C LYS A 63 -17.87 7.83 -26.68
N ASP A 64 -17.28 8.75 -27.43
CA ASP A 64 -17.16 8.66 -28.89
C ASP A 64 -16.20 7.53 -29.31
N SER A 65 -15.19 7.26 -28.47
CA SER A 65 -14.22 6.18 -28.64
C SER A 65 -14.71 4.86 -28.04
N PHE A 66 -15.49 4.93 -26.94
CA PHE A 66 -16.00 3.75 -26.23
C PHE A 66 -17.48 3.91 -25.89
N LYS A 67 -18.34 3.20 -26.63
CA LYS A 67 -19.80 3.31 -26.49
C LYS A 67 -20.35 2.56 -25.27
N SER A 68 -19.64 1.54 -24.80
CA SER A 68 -20.03 0.70 -23.67
C SER A 68 -18.84 0.30 -22.79
N ILE A 69 -19.13 -0.22 -21.61
CA ILE A 69 -18.10 -0.80 -20.72
C ILE A 69 -17.44 -2.03 -21.35
N ALA A 70 -18.19 -2.79 -22.16
CA ALA A 70 -17.66 -3.94 -22.90
C ALA A 70 -16.63 -3.48 -23.95
N ASP A 71 -16.92 -2.38 -24.66
CA ASP A 71 -15.97 -1.80 -25.62
C ASP A 71 -14.66 -1.38 -24.94
N VAL A 72 -14.72 -0.80 -23.72
CA VAL A 72 -13.52 -0.44 -22.97
C VAL A 72 -12.71 -1.71 -22.66
N SER A 73 -13.34 -2.74 -22.12
CA SER A 73 -12.66 -4.00 -21.77
C SER A 73 -12.01 -4.70 -22.95
N GLU A 74 -12.60 -4.61 -24.15
CA GLU A 74 -12.09 -5.28 -25.35
C GLU A 74 -11.05 -4.44 -26.12
N LYS A 75 -11.20 -3.11 -26.15
CA LYS A 75 -10.47 -2.25 -27.10
C LYS A 75 -9.51 -1.27 -26.44
N PHE A 76 -9.69 -0.96 -25.16
CA PHE A 76 -8.84 0.03 -24.49
C PHE A 76 -7.44 -0.54 -24.24
N ALA A 77 -6.46 0.01 -24.95
CA ALA A 77 -5.05 -0.25 -24.74
C ALA A 77 -4.33 1.07 -24.52
N PHE A 78 -3.84 1.28 -23.30
CA PHE A 78 -3.08 2.47 -22.92
C PHE A 78 -2.09 2.09 -21.82
N ARG A 79 -0.86 2.59 -21.93
CA ARG A 79 0.17 2.38 -20.91
C ARG A 79 0.03 3.47 -19.85
N PHE A 80 -0.29 3.07 -18.63
CA PHE A 80 -0.28 3.96 -17.48
C PHE A 80 1.11 4.02 -16.87
N GLU A 81 1.52 5.21 -16.49
CA GLU A 81 2.69 5.42 -15.62
C GLU A 81 2.27 5.42 -14.13
N ASN A 82 3.24 5.57 -13.21
CA ASN A 82 3.02 5.39 -11.77
C ASN A 82 2.21 6.53 -11.09
N ALA A 83 2.14 7.72 -11.70
CA ALA A 83 1.31 8.83 -11.24
C ALA A 83 0.43 9.40 -12.36
N GLY A 84 -0.70 10.00 -11.97
CA GLY A 84 -1.63 10.58 -12.92
C GLY A 84 -3.05 10.73 -12.41
N TYR A 85 -3.86 11.42 -13.20
CA TYR A 85 -5.27 11.66 -12.95
C TYR A 85 -6.12 11.44 -14.20
N CYS A 86 -7.42 11.29 -13.97
CA CYS A 86 -8.41 11.28 -15.03
C CYS A 86 -9.42 12.40 -14.78
N LEU A 87 -9.61 13.26 -15.77
CA LEU A 87 -10.59 14.35 -15.72
C LEU A 87 -11.36 14.44 -17.03
N ASN A 88 -12.70 14.42 -16.93
CA ASN A 88 -13.60 14.49 -18.09
C ASN A 88 -13.23 13.49 -19.19
N TYR A 89 -12.98 12.24 -18.80
CA TYR A 89 -12.53 11.15 -19.69
C TYR A 89 -11.11 11.29 -20.27
N ASN A 90 -10.41 12.40 -20.03
CA ASN A 90 -9.01 12.53 -20.40
C ASN A 90 -8.12 11.98 -19.29
N ILE A 91 -7.21 11.09 -19.65
CA ILE A 91 -6.21 10.50 -18.79
C ILE A 91 -4.91 11.28 -18.95
N PHE A 92 -4.28 11.65 -17.84
CA PHE A 92 -2.96 12.27 -17.81
C PHE A 92 -2.10 11.44 -16.86
N THR A 93 -1.02 10.85 -17.37
CA THR A 93 -0.10 10.04 -16.55
C THR A 93 1.34 10.36 -16.86
N THR A 94 2.20 10.35 -15.85
CA THR A 94 3.65 10.44 -16.04
C THR A 94 4.37 9.63 -14.98
N SER A 95 5.62 9.30 -15.28
CA SER A 95 6.54 8.70 -14.34
C SER A 95 7.00 9.76 -13.34
N VAL A 96 6.90 9.45 -12.05
CA VAL A 96 7.40 10.30 -10.96
C VAL A 96 8.33 9.53 -10.03
N GLU A 97 9.25 10.25 -9.41
CA GLU A 97 10.09 9.76 -8.31
C GLU A 97 9.77 10.52 -7.02
N PRO A 98 9.67 9.84 -5.86
CA PRO A 98 9.41 10.51 -4.60
C PRO A 98 10.60 11.40 -4.21
N ILE A 99 10.31 12.58 -3.66
CA ILE A 99 11.31 13.46 -3.04
C ILE A 99 11.21 13.25 -1.54
N TYR A 100 12.07 12.38 -1.01
CA TYR A 100 12.10 12.08 0.42
C TYR A 100 13.55 12.06 0.91
N GLU A 101 13.90 13.04 1.73
CA GLU A 101 15.21 13.17 2.38
C GLU A 101 15.16 12.78 3.86
N GLY A 102 14.01 12.30 4.33
CA GLY A 102 13.80 11.89 5.69
C GLY A 102 14.44 10.53 6.02
N LYS A 103 14.38 10.19 7.31
CA LYS A 103 14.85 8.88 7.78
C LYS A 103 13.84 7.80 7.42
N VAL A 104 14.27 6.83 6.62
CA VAL A 104 13.48 5.63 6.34
C VAL A 104 13.46 4.73 7.57
N LYS A 105 12.27 4.50 8.13
CA LYS A 105 12.08 3.59 9.27
C LYS A 105 12.35 2.16 8.82
N THR A 106 13.25 1.46 9.52
CA THR A 106 13.58 0.06 9.20
C THR A 106 12.76 -0.91 10.04
N LEU A 107 12.70 -2.18 9.60
CA LEU A 107 12.08 -3.25 10.39
C LEU A 107 12.75 -3.40 11.77
N GLY A 108 14.08 -3.25 11.82
CA GLY A 108 14.86 -3.32 13.06
C GLY A 108 14.44 -2.25 14.09
N GLU A 109 14.04 -1.07 13.63
CA GLU A 109 13.59 0.03 14.50
C GLU A 109 12.19 -0.19 15.08
N CYS A 110 11.41 -1.11 14.51
CA CYS A 110 10.10 -1.49 15.05
C CYS A 110 10.20 -2.56 16.14
N LEU A 111 11.37 -3.17 16.36
CA LEU A 111 11.50 -4.32 17.25
C LEU A 111 11.39 -3.94 18.74
N ASP A 112 10.81 -4.83 19.53
CA ASP A 112 10.84 -4.85 21.00
C ASP A 112 11.45 -6.18 21.42
N CYS A 113 12.79 -6.22 21.45
CA CYS A 113 13.53 -7.44 21.72
C CYS A 113 13.62 -7.77 23.21
N ASP A 114 13.26 -6.84 24.10
CA ASP A 114 13.31 -7.06 25.55
C ASP A 114 12.09 -7.84 26.04
N ASN A 115 10.93 -7.71 25.37
CA ASN A 115 9.65 -8.29 25.79
C ASN A 115 9.06 -9.26 24.77
N VAL A 116 9.82 -10.28 24.36
CA VAL A 116 9.36 -11.26 23.36
C VAL A 116 8.72 -12.48 24.04
N PRO A 117 7.42 -12.76 23.81
CA PRO A 117 6.79 -13.98 24.32
C PRO A 117 7.38 -15.26 23.68
N GLU A 118 7.50 -16.34 24.47
CA GLU A 118 8.14 -17.58 24.02
C GLU A 118 7.47 -18.22 22.78
N TYR A 119 6.17 -18.00 22.58
CA TYR A 119 5.46 -18.52 21.40
C TYR A 119 5.99 -17.93 20.08
N CYS A 120 6.61 -16.75 20.09
CA CYS A 120 7.20 -16.14 18.90
C CYS A 120 8.39 -16.95 18.37
N TYR A 121 9.10 -17.66 19.26
CA TYR A 121 10.21 -18.54 18.90
C TYR A 121 9.75 -19.96 18.54
N ASN A 122 8.59 -20.40 19.03
CA ASN A 122 8.06 -21.75 18.83
C ASN A 122 7.33 -21.91 17.50
N VAL A 123 8.02 -21.58 16.41
CA VAL A 123 7.52 -21.71 15.03
C VAL A 123 8.48 -22.54 14.18
N ASP A 124 7.94 -23.17 13.15
CA ASP A 124 8.68 -24.12 12.31
C ASP A 124 9.68 -23.40 11.39
N TYR A 125 10.94 -23.37 11.82
CA TYR A 125 12.07 -22.78 11.08
C TYR A 125 12.25 -23.38 9.69
N GLU A 126 12.23 -24.71 9.56
CA GLU A 126 12.45 -25.40 8.27
C GLU A 126 11.31 -25.11 7.30
N LYS A 127 10.08 -25.03 7.81
CA LYS A 127 8.92 -24.64 6.99
C LYS A 127 9.03 -23.19 6.54
N PHE A 128 9.48 -22.24 7.37
CA PHE A 128 9.73 -20.87 6.91
C PHE A 128 10.83 -20.85 5.84
N LYS A 129 11.96 -21.52 6.06
CA LYS A 129 13.08 -21.60 5.12
C LYS A 129 12.63 -22.13 3.76
N TYR A 130 11.83 -23.21 3.74
CA TYR A 130 11.22 -23.75 2.54
C TYR A 130 10.24 -22.77 1.87
N LEU A 131 9.35 -22.15 2.65
CA LEU A 131 8.33 -21.25 2.12
C LEU A 131 8.93 -19.99 1.49
N LYS A 132 10.01 -19.46 2.05
CA LYS A 132 10.72 -18.27 1.57
C LYS A 132 11.71 -18.56 0.43
N GLY A 133 12.14 -19.81 0.29
CA GLY A 133 12.99 -20.26 -0.81
C GLY A 133 12.29 -20.25 -2.18
N ALA A 134 13.09 -20.33 -3.25
CA ALA A 134 12.60 -20.47 -4.60
C ALA A 134 11.93 -21.83 -4.82
N LYS A 135 10.88 -21.87 -5.64
CA LYS A 135 10.14 -23.09 -5.99
C LYS A 135 9.98 -23.19 -7.49
N HIS A 136 10.13 -24.41 -8.01
CA HIS A 136 9.75 -24.77 -9.37
C HIS A 136 9.21 -26.20 -9.32
N ILE A 137 7.88 -26.33 -9.23
CA ILE A 137 7.21 -27.60 -8.91
C ILE A 137 6.08 -27.82 -9.90
N GLU A 138 6.01 -29.02 -10.49
CA GLU A 138 4.87 -29.41 -11.31
C GLU A 138 3.61 -29.61 -10.43
N ARG A 139 2.49 -29.04 -10.86
CA ARG A 139 1.18 -29.16 -10.21
C ARG A 139 0.13 -29.54 -11.24
N THR A 140 -0.86 -30.30 -10.79
CA THR A 140 -2.03 -30.63 -11.60
C THR A 140 -3.21 -29.75 -11.16
N ALA A 141 -3.81 -29.03 -12.10
CA ALA A 141 -5.00 -28.24 -11.84
C ALA A 141 -6.25 -29.12 -11.67
N LYS A 142 -7.33 -28.57 -11.12
CA LYS A 142 -8.59 -29.31 -10.87
C LYS A 142 -9.22 -29.92 -12.13
N ASN A 143 -8.95 -29.35 -13.30
CA ASN A 143 -9.37 -29.81 -14.62
C ASN A 143 -8.34 -30.74 -15.30
N GLY A 144 -7.30 -31.19 -14.59
CA GLY A 144 -6.37 -32.23 -15.03
C GLY A 144 -5.15 -31.77 -15.84
N HIS A 145 -5.01 -30.49 -16.19
CA HIS A 145 -3.79 -30.02 -16.87
C HIS A 145 -2.63 -29.85 -15.89
N ASN A 146 -1.44 -30.27 -16.32
CA ASN A 146 -0.19 -30.02 -15.59
C ASN A 146 0.34 -28.63 -15.90
N TYR A 147 0.83 -27.94 -14.88
CA TYR A 147 1.51 -26.66 -15.00
C TYR A 147 2.66 -26.59 -14.01
N PHE A 148 3.69 -25.81 -14.35
CA PHE A 148 4.78 -25.53 -13.41
C PHE A 148 4.41 -24.32 -12.54
N TYR A 149 4.32 -24.54 -11.24
CA TYR A 149 4.27 -23.47 -10.26
C TYR A 149 5.70 -23.01 -9.97
N SER A 150 6.00 -21.78 -10.38
CA SER A 150 7.29 -21.13 -10.14
C SER A 150 7.11 -19.95 -9.20
N GLU A 151 7.99 -19.82 -8.20
CA GLU A 151 8.01 -18.72 -7.25
C GLU A 151 9.46 -18.36 -6.93
N GLY A 152 9.81 -17.08 -7.02
CA GLY A 152 11.14 -16.60 -6.66
C GLY A 152 11.40 -16.63 -5.15
N PRO A 153 12.66 -16.57 -4.70
CA PRO A 153 12.97 -16.48 -3.28
C PRO A 153 12.64 -15.09 -2.73
N ILE A 154 12.41 -15.00 -1.42
CA ILE A 154 12.39 -13.74 -0.65
C ILE A 154 13.43 -13.82 0.48
N ALA A 155 13.70 -12.68 1.12
CA ALA A 155 14.64 -12.60 2.23
C ALA A 155 14.30 -13.63 3.33
N PHE A 156 15.33 -14.36 3.78
CA PHE A 156 15.27 -15.25 4.94
C PHE A 156 16.63 -15.23 5.66
N PRO A 157 16.70 -14.82 6.94
CA PRO A 157 15.65 -14.09 7.66
C PRO A 157 15.32 -12.74 6.98
N ASP A 158 14.26 -12.08 7.42
CA ASP A 158 13.96 -10.70 7.02
C ASP A 158 15.09 -9.75 7.43
N TYR A 159 15.40 -8.79 6.56
CA TYR A 159 16.44 -7.79 6.77
C TYR A 159 16.00 -6.75 7.79
N LEU A 160 16.79 -6.52 8.84
CA LEU A 160 16.50 -5.51 9.87
C LEU A 160 16.93 -4.09 9.49
N ASP A 161 17.82 -3.96 8.51
CA ASP A 161 18.34 -2.70 7.97
C ASP A 161 17.50 -2.13 6.82
N LYS A 162 16.38 -2.78 6.49
CA LYS A 162 15.46 -2.37 5.41
C LYS A 162 14.05 -2.16 5.96
N PRO A 163 13.18 -1.41 5.25
CA PRO A 163 11.77 -1.34 5.59
C PRO A 163 11.13 -2.73 5.69
N GLY A 164 10.14 -2.85 6.58
CA GLY A 164 9.29 -4.03 6.65
C GLY A 164 8.60 -4.30 5.31
N ARG A 165 8.37 -5.57 5.00
CA ARG A 165 7.50 -5.94 3.87
C ARG A 165 6.05 -5.63 4.26
N THR A 166 5.16 -5.60 3.27
CA THR A 166 3.72 -5.48 3.55
C THR A 166 3.28 -6.62 4.47
N MET A 167 2.83 -6.25 5.67
CA MET A 167 2.20 -7.16 6.60
C MET A 167 0.82 -7.57 6.07
N LEU A 168 0.48 -8.85 6.18
CA LEU A 168 -0.83 -9.39 5.77
C LEU A 168 -1.60 -9.89 6.98
N THR A 169 -2.90 -10.13 6.81
CA THR A 169 -3.77 -10.65 7.86
C THR A 169 -3.37 -12.02 8.41
N SER A 170 -2.49 -12.73 7.71
CA SER A 170 -1.89 -13.99 8.15
C SER A 170 -0.63 -13.79 9.01
N GLU A 171 -0.23 -12.57 9.35
CA GLU A 171 0.94 -12.28 10.18
C GLU A 171 0.94 -13.11 11.48
N GLY A 172 2.14 -13.51 11.93
CA GLY A 172 2.29 -14.39 13.09
C GLY A 172 1.91 -15.86 12.86
N THR A 173 1.61 -16.28 11.62
CA THR A 173 1.47 -17.69 11.23
C THR A 173 2.63 -18.15 10.35
N VAL A 174 2.85 -19.46 10.25
CA VAL A 174 3.90 -20.01 9.36
C VAL A 174 3.45 -19.92 7.90
N ASN A 175 3.67 -18.76 7.30
CA ASN A 175 3.40 -18.45 5.90
C ASN A 175 4.58 -17.68 5.29
N ARG A 176 4.64 -17.63 3.95
CA ARG A 176 5.73 -16.97 3.22
C ARG A 176 5.80 -15.45 3.47
N SER A 177 4.65 -14.79 3.58
CA SER A 177 4.57 -13.34 3.72
C SER A 177 4.97 -12.87 5.11
N SER A 178 4.74 -13.69 6.15
CA SER A 178 5.04 -13.35 7.53
C SER A 178 6.48 -12.97 7.74
N HIS A 179 6.68 -11.98 8.60
CA HIS A 179 8.00 -11.54 9.01
C HIS A 179 8.62 -12.61 9.91
N TYR A 180 9.85 -12.99 9.59
CA TYR A 180 10.61 -13.97 10.33
C TYR A 180 12.06 -13.52 10.40
N ILE A 181 12.48 -13.11 11.58
CA ILE A 181 13.76 -12.43 11.81
C ILE A 181 14.70 -13.30 12.62
N LEU A 182 15.99 -12.99 12.56
CA LEU A 182 16.96 -13.39 13.58
C LEU A 182 16.97 -12.30 14.65
N ASP A 183 16.57 -12.63 15.87
CA ASP A 183 16.52 -11.69 16.98
C ASP A 183 17.95 -11.24 17.36
N PRO A 184 18.25 -9.93 17.35
CA PRO A 184 19.60 -9.43 17.59
C PRO A 184 20.08 -9.57 19.05
N ILE A 185 19.17 -9.78 20.01
CA ILE A 185 19.49 -9.96 21.43
C ILE A 185 19.62 -11.46 21.75
N SER A 186 18.64 -12.27 21.35
CA SER A 186 18.61 -13.69 21.73
C SER A 186 19.33 -14.63 20.76
N ASP A 187 19.70 -14.16 19.56
CA ASP A 187 20.28 -14.96 18.46
C ASP A 187 19.38 -16.15 18.05
N ARG A 188 18.06 -16.01 18.25
CA ARG A 188 17.05 -17.01 17.90
C ARG A 188 16.16 -16.48 16.78
N TYR A 189 15.72 -17.38 15.91
CA TYR A 189 14.73 -17.04 14.90
C TYR A 189 13.33 -16.94 15.49
N ARG A 190 12.57 -15.91 15.11
CA ARG A 190 11.20 -15.69 15.58
C ARG A 190 10.34 -14.91 14.61
N ILE A 191 9.03 -15.02 14.80
CA ILE A 191 8.07 -14.05 14.24
C ILE A 191 8.10 -12.74 15.04
N LEU A 192 7.53 -11.69 14.47
CA LEU A 192 7.30 -10.44 15.18
C LEU A 192 6.27 -10.62 16.30
N THR A 193 6.33 -9.75 17.32
CA THR A 193 5.29 -9.63 18.35
C THR A 193 4.15 -8.73 17.88
N PRO A 194 2.98 -8.73 18.53
CA PRO A 194 1.89 -7.81 18.18
C PRO A 194 2.28 -6.34 18.29
N ILE A 195 3.13 -5.97 19.26
CA ILE A 195 3.62 -4.59 19.44
C ILE A 195 4.52 -4.18 18.28
N GLU A 196 5.40 -5.08 17.82
CA GLU A 196 6.27 -4.81 16.67
C GLU A 196 5.46 -4.64 15.39
N CYS A 197 4.38 -5.41 15.23
CA CYS A 197 3.40 -5.23 14.15
C CYS A 197 2.65 -3.90 14.26
N GLU A 198 2.23 -3.49 15.47
CA GLU A 198 1.61 -2.19 15.72
C GLU A 198 2.54 -1.05 15.30
N ARG A 199 3.81 -1.13 15.67
CA ARG A 199 4.83 -0.12 15.31
C ARG A 199 5.11 -0.04 13.81
N LEU A 200 4.93 -1.14 13.05
CA LEU A 200 5.01 -1.14 11.58
C LEU A 200 3.87 -0.33 10.94
N ASP A 201 2.68 -0.38 11.54
CA ASP A 201 1.53 0.43 11.12
C ASP A 201 1.51 1.83 11.79
N GLU A 202 2.53 2.16 12.58
CA GLU A 202 2.64 3.38 13.38
C GLU A 202 1.52 3.56 14.41
N PHE A 203 0.97 2.46 14.91
CA PHE A 203 0.16 2.48 16.13
C PHE A 203 1.04 2.68 17.37
N PRO A 204 0.50 3.33 18.42
CA PRO A 204 1.09 3.27 19.75
C PRO A 204 1.18 1.82 20.24
N ASP A 205 2.14 1.55 21.12
CA ASP A 205 2.26 0.24 21.77
C ASP A 205 0.96 -0.14 22.48
N ASP A 206 0.54 -1.39 22.30
CA ASP A 206 -0.68 -1.95 22.87
C ASP A 206 -1.99 -1.31 22.39
N TRP A 207 -1.97 -0.59 21.27
CA TRP A 207 -3.17 -0.04 20.65
C TRP A 207 -4.25 -1.09 20.35
N THR A 208 -3.85 -2.29 19.92
CA THR A 208 -4.78 -3.40 19.68
C THR A 208 -5.00 -4.26 20.93
N ASN A 209 -4.42 -3.94 22.09
CA ASN A 209 -4.56 -4.72 23.31
C ASN A 209 -5.87 -4.43 24.07
N THR A 210 -7.01 -4.69 23.43
CA THR A 210 -8.35 -4.45 24.03
C THR A 210 -8.96 -5.69 24.68
N GLY A 211 -8.13 -6.63 25.15
CA GLY A 211 -8.55 -7.95 25.63
C GLY A 211 -8.64 -9.02 24.54
N MET A 212 -8.12 -8.74 23.34
CA MET A 212 -8.10 -9.68 22.24
C MET A 212 -6.86 -10.59 22.27
N SER A 213 -6.97 -11.77 21.63
CA SER A 213 -5.82 -12.69 21.52
C SER A 213 -4.75 -12.16 20.55
N PRO A 214 -3.48 -12.57 20.68
CA PRO A 214 -2.42 -12.18 19.75
C PRO A 214 -2.78 -12.41 18.27
N LYS A 215 -3.45 -13.52 17.96
CA LYS A 215 -3.93 -13.81 16.60
C LYS A 215 -4.89 -12.75 16.05
N ARG A 216 -5.75 -12.18 16.90
CA ARG A 216 -6.65 -11.09 16.50
C ARG A 216 -5.89 -9.77 16.33
N ARG A 217 -4.89 -9.51 17.17
CA ARG A 217 -4.00 -8.34 17.03
C ARG A 217 -3.29 -8.35 15.68
N TYR A 218 -2.66 -9.46 15.29
CA TYR A 218 -2.05 -9.62 13.96
C TYR A 218 -3.05 -9.43 12.80
N PHE A 219 -4.26 -9.97 12.94
CA PHE A 219 -5.29 -9.84 11.91
C PHE A 219 -5.74 -8.38 11.71
N ILE A 220 -5.83 -7.60 12.78
CA ILE A 220 -6.19 -6.17 12.71
C ILE A 220 -5.04 -5.38 12.07
N ALA A 221 -3.82 -5.57 12.56
CA ALA A 221 -2.63 -4.91 12.03
C ALA A 221 -2.49 -5.19 10.52
N GLY A 222 -2.60 -6.45 10.09
CA GLY A 222 -2.52 -6.82 8.67
C GLY A 222 -3.64 -6.29 7.76
N ASN A 223 -4.68 -5.64 8.29
CA ASN A 223 -5.70 -4.92 7.50
C ASN A 223 -5.64 -3.40 7.70
N ALA A 224 -4.74 -2.91 8.56
CA ALA A 224 -4.64 -1.51 8.89
C ALA A 224 -4.01 -0.70 7.75
N LEU A 225 -4.20 0.61 7.84
CA LEU A 225 -3.43 1.58 7.08
C LEU A 225 -2.39 2.18 8.03
N VAL A 226 -1.21 2.48 7.50
CA VAL A 226 -0.13 3.10 8.30
C VAL A 226 -0.59 4.49 8.77
N CYS A 227 -0.65 4.69 10.08
CA CYS A 227 -1.29 5.85 10.69
C CYS A 227 -0.71 7.20 10.21
N GLY A 228 0.62 7.36 10.18
CA GLY A 228 1.22 8.63 9.75
C GLY A 228 0.97 8.96 8.27
N LEU A 229 0.82 7.95 7.40
CA LEU A 229 0.43 8.19 6.01
C LEU A 229 -1.01 8.73 5.93
N ILE A 230 -1.92 8.20 6.74
CA ILE A 230 -3.31 8.65 6.78
C ILE A 230 -3.45 10.01 7.44
N GLU A 231 -2.68 10.29 8.48
CA GLU A 231 -2.60 11.61 9.11
C GLU A 231 -2.16 12.66 8.09
N THR A 232 -1.06 12.41 7.37
CA THR A 232 -0.55 13.30 6.31
C THR A 232 -1.61 13.58 5.24
N MET A 233 -2.32 12.56 4.76
CA MET A 233 -3.41 12.75 3.80
C MET A 233 -4.59 13.53 4.41
N GLY A 234 -4.90 13.28 5.68
CA GLY A 234 -5.98 13.94 6.42
C GLY A 234 -5.73 15.45 6.56
N GLU A 235 -4.49 15.85 6.86
CA GLU A 235 -4.10 17.27 6.92
C GLU A 235 -4.30 17.99 5.58
N GLU A 236 -3.90 17.36 4.47
CA GLU A 236 -4.10 17.92 3.14
C GLU A 236 -5.59 18.04 2.77
N ILE A 237 -6.40 17.06 3.16
CA ILE A 237 -7.85 17.13 3.00
C ILE A 237 -8.44 18.27 3.84
N SER A 238 -8.00 18.43 5.10
CA SER A 238 -8.47 19.52 5.98
C SER A 238 -8.19 20.88 5.37
N LYS A 239 -6.97 21.11 4.84
CA LYS A 239 -6.61 22.36 4.15
C LYS A 239 -7.51 22.67 2.96
N ILE A 240 -7.99 21.66 2.24
CA ILE A 240 -8.94 21.84 1.12
C ILE A 240 -10.32 22.23 1.65
N ILE A 241 -10.78 21.60 2.73
CA ILE A 241 -12.08 21.88 3.36
C ILE A 241 -12.10 23.30 3.97
N ASP A 242 -11.03 23.70 4.67
CA ASP A 242 -10.96 25.00 5.37
C ASP A 242 -10.88 26.21 4.41
N ARG A 243 -10.55 26.00 3.14
CA ARG A 243 -10.45 27.06 2.11
C ARG A 243 -11.77 27.35 1.40
N GLU A 244 -12.85 26.65 1.76
CA GLU A 244 -14.19 26.80 1.15
C GLU A 244 -15.21 27.42 2.09
#